data_AF-A0A233RCW4-F1
#
_entry.id   AF-A0A233RCW4-F1
#
_cell.length_a   1.000
_cell.length_b   1.000
_cell.length_c   1.000
_cell.angle_alpha   90.00
_cell.angle_beta   90.00
_cell.angle_gamma   90.00
#
_symmetry.space_group_name_H-M   'P 1'
#
loop_
_entity.id
_entity.type
_entity.pdbx_description
1 polymer ?
#
loop_
_entity_poly.entity_id
_entity_poly.type
_entity_poly.pdbx_seq_one_letter_code
_entity_poly.pdbx_strand_id
1 'polypeptide(L)'
;MDPVIELVSTGDEVLTGLITDTNAGWLSQRLLEQGWQVRRRFTVGDDKADLVELFEQRSHHADIVIVNGGLGPTSDDISAEAMAEAAGVSLALNQHWLEVMQEKYNSRNRIMPESNIKQAMLPEGAELVDNPVGTACGFAVQHNRALFFFTPGVPSELKKMMDEEILPRLRSRLGQQGRSQVQRYFLFGLSESGLSDRLDSLPWPKGITLGYRANAPTIELKLIIDTDDHEAIAQAETQLLEQVGSHLVARDELTFDALAAQLHNRDLVIFEDASGGRLTDTLHTLTAEFEGHYLAGLPDSADDLAQWLKGSGRTITLAIGAEGPQGIPLALLTEQGCEAQTLKMHFRDPLMRRRLLAFAAFDMLRRHQQGLPVIIDYDILPRSEQVSLPR
;
A
#
# COMPACT_ATOMS: atom_id res chain seq x y z
N MET A 1 -5.79 29.20 0.52
CA MET A 1 -6.51 28.07 1.12
C MET A 1 -6.09 26.84 0.36
N ASP A 2 -5.88 25.73 1.05
CA ASP A 2 -5.53 24.47 0.39
C ASP A 2 -6.73 23.99 -0.44
N PRO A 3 -6.49 23.48 -1.66
CA PRO A 3 -7.54 23.08 -2.57
C PRO A 3 -8.38 21.96 -1.95
N VAL A 4 -9.70 22.05 -2.12
CA VAL A 4 -10.62 21.00 -1.70
C VAL A 4 -10.67 19.94 -2.79
N ILE A 5 -10.03 18.79 -2.53
CA ILE A 5 -10.06 17.63 -3.43
C ILE A 5 -11.00 16.57 -2.89
N GLU A 6 -11.89 16.07 -3.74
CA GLU A 6 -12.86 15.04 -3.41
C GLU A 6 -12.84 13.91 -4.44
N LEU A 7 -13.22 12.72 -3.99
CA LEU A 7 -13.36 11.55 -4.85
C LEU A 7 -14.80 11.09 -4.89
N VAL A 8 -15.26 10.64 -6.05
CA VAL A 8 -16.54 9.97 -6.24
C VAL A 8 -16.28 8.63 -6.90
N SER A 9 -16.66 7.54 -6.25
CA SER A 9 -16.67 6.21 -6.83
C SER A 9 -18.08 5.88 -7.28
N THR A 10 -18.27 5.46 -8.54
CA THR A 10 -19.56 5.03 -9.07
C THR A 10 -19.56 3.52 -9.30
N GLY A 11 -20.74 2.91 -9.22
CA GLY A 11 -20.92 1.47 -9.44
C GLY A 11 -21.74 0.83 -8.32
N ASP A 12 -22.83 0.16 -8.68
CA ASP A 12 -23.67 -0.57 -7.74
C ASP A 12 -22.88 -1.66 -6.98
N GLU A 13 -21.92 -2.31 -7.63
CA GLU A 13 -21.05 -3.32 -7.01
C GLU A 13 -20.14 -2.73 -5.92
N VAL A 14 -19.75 -1.47 -6.04
CA VAL A 14 -18.97 -0.75 -5.03
C VAL A 14 -19.90 -0.34 -3.89
N LEU A 15 -21.06 0.23 -4.21
CA LEU A 15 -22.05 0.69 -3.23
C LEU A 15 -22.57 -0.46 -2.35
N THR A 16 -22.87 -1.60 -2.97
CA THR A 16 -23.38 -2.80 -2.28
C THR A 16 -22.29 -3.61 -1.58
N GLY A 17 -21.01 -3.27 -1.81
CA GLY A 17 -19.87 -3.96 -1.22
C GLY A 17 -19.56 -5.33 -1.84
N LEU A 18 -20.09 -5.62 -3.03
CA LEU A 18 -19.68 -6.80 -3.82
C LEU A 18 -18.19 -6.73 -4.17
N ILE A 19 -17.67 -5.53 -4.40
CA ILE A 19 -16.23 -5.27 -4.50
C ILE A 19 -15.82 -4.19 -3.50
N THR A 20 -14.58 -4.30 -3.01
CA THR A 20 -13.98 -3.24 -2.20
C THR A 20 -13.46 -2.12 -3.10
N ASP A 21 -13.78 -0.88 -2.76
CA ASP A 21 -13.27 0.32 -3.43
C ASP A 21 -11.76 0.55 -3.16
N THR A 22 -10.95 -0.25 -3.85
CA THR A 22 -9.48 -0.15 -3.78
C THR A 22 -8.95 1.06 -4.56
N ASN A 23 -9.70 1.55 -5.56
CA ASN A 23 -9.31 2.66 -6.41
C ASN A 23 -9.27 3.98 -5.66
N ALA A 24 -10.32 4.34 -4.93
CA ALA A 24 -10.31 5.60 -4.20
C ALA A 24 -9.38 5.57 -2.97
N GLY A 25 -9.10 4.37 -2.42
CA GLY A 25 -8.01 4.18 -1.46
C GLY A 25 -6.64 4.49 -2.08
N TRP A 26 -6.37 3.94 -3.26
CA TRP A 26 -5.14 4.21 -4.02
C TRP A 26 -5.02 5.69 -4.43
N LEU A 27 -6.09 6.31 -4.94
CA LEU A 27 -6.10 7.73 -5.31
C LEU A 27 -5.81 8.64 -4.12
N SER A 28 -6.42 8.37 -2.96
CA SER A 28 -6.17 9.16 -1.74
C SER A 28 -4.70 9.07 -1.32
N GLN A 29 -4.11 7.87 -1.38
CA GLN A 29 -2.69 7.68 -1.10
C GLN A 29 -1.82 8.42 -2.12
N ARG A 30 -2.14 8.28 -3.42
CA ARG A 30 -1.36 8.86 -4.52
C ARG A 30 -1.37 10.38 -4.49
N LEU A 31 -2.51 11.01 -4.22
CA LEU A 31 -2.63 12.46 -4.05
C LEU A 31 -1.85 12.93 -2.81
N LEU A 32 -1.93 12.19 -1.70
CA LEU A 32 -1.20 12.53 -0.48
C LEU A 32 0.32 12.47 -0.70
N GLU A 33 0.83 11.53 -1.50
CA GLU A 33 2.25 11.48 -1.92
C GLU A 33 2.67 12.70 -2.75
N GLN A 34 1.72 13.39 -3.38
CA GLN A 34 1.95 14.66 -4.06
C GLN A 34 1.71 15.88 -3.15
N GLY A 35 1.43 15.63 -1.88
CA GLY A 35 1.15 16.64 -0.85
C GLY A 35 -0.27 17.20 -0.87
N TRP A 36 -1.19 16.56 -1.59
CA TRP A 36 -2.60 16.94 -1.60
C TRP A 36 -3.46 15.95 -0.83
N GLN A 37 -4.13 16.43 0.21
CA GLN A 37 -5.01 15.60 1.01
C GLN A 37 -6.44 15.59 0.46
N VAL A 38 -6.98 14.40 0.19
CA VAL A 38 -8.41 14.22 -0.11
C VAL A 38 -9.22 14.55 1.12
N ARG A 39 -10.22 15.45 0.96
CA ARG A 39 -11.05 15.90 2.08
C ARG A 39 -12.26 15.00 2.31
N ARG A 40 -12.90 14.55 1.24
CA ARG A 40 -14.12 13.74 1.28
C ARG A 40 -14.14 12.72 0.15
N ARG A 41 -14.81 11.61 0.40
CA ARG A 41 -15.08 10.54 -0.58
C ARG A 41 -16.57 10.25 -0.59
N PHE A 42 -17.12 9.98 -1.76
CA PHE A 42 -18.50 9.58 -1.98
C PHE A 42 -18.52 8.27 -2.77
N THR A 43 -19.52 7.45 -2.50
CA THR A 43 -19.85 6.26 -3.30
C THR A 43 -21.31 6.36 -3.66
N VAL A 44 -21.62 6.20 -4.94
CA VAL A 44 -22.97 6.34 -5.49
C VAL A 44 -23.22 5.22 -6.50
N GLY A 45 -24.45 4.71 -6.53
CA GLY A 45 -24.85 3.67 -7.47
C GLY A 45 -25.02 4.20 -8.88
N ASP A 46 -25.39 3.32 -9.81
CA ASP A 46 -25.59 3.68 -11.22
C ASP A 46 -26.99 4.25 -11.46
N ASP A 47 -27.36 5.26 -10.66
CA ASP A 47 -28.57 6.07 -10.84
C ASP A 47 -28.20 7.49 -11.33
N LYS A 48 -28.80 7.89 -12.45
CA LYS A 48 -28.45 9.15 -13.11
C LYS A 48 -28.85 10.37 -12.27
N ALA A 49 -30.00 10.33 -11.60
CA ALA A 49 -30.49 11.48 -10.83
C ALA A 49 -29.61 11.72 -9.61
N ASP A 50 -29.21 10.65 -8.93
CA ASP A 50 -28.29 10.71 -7.79
C ASP A 50 -26.91 11.24 -8.21
N LEU A 51 -26.39 10.80 -9.37
CA LEU A 51 -25.13 11.31 -9.92
C LEU A 51 -25.20 12.80 -10.27
N VAL A 52 -26.27 13.24 -10.94
CA VAL A 52 -26.49 14.64 -11.30
C VAL A 52 -26.55 15.51 -10.04
N GLU A 53 -27.34 15.09 -9.04
CA GLU A 53 -27.44 15.80 -7.77
C GLU A 53 -26.08 15.89 -7.07
N LEU A 54 -25.34 14.77 -6.99
CA LEU A 54 -24.03 14.74 -6.36
C LEU A 54 -23.03 15.66 -7.09
N PHE A 55 -22.94 15.58 -8.42
CA PHE A 55 -22.03 16.42 -9.21
C PHE A 55 -22.36 17.90 -9.06
N GLU A 56 -23.64 18.27 -9.14
CA GLU A 56 -24.07 19.66 -8.91
C GLU A 56 -23.65 20.13 -7.51
N GLN A 57 -23.98 19.37 -6.46
CA GLN A 57 -23.60 19.75 -5.10
C GLN A 57 -22.08 19.86 -4.92
N ARG A 58 -21.30 18.89 -5.42
CA ARG A 58 -19.84 18.89 -5.27
C ARG A 58 -19.19 20.03 -6.03
N SER A 59 -19.76 20.44 -7.15
CA SER A 59 -19.25 21.54 -7.97
C SER A 59 -19.18 22.90 -7.24
N HIS A 60 -19.99 23.09 -6.19
CA HIS A 60 -19.99 24.29 -5.34
C HIS A 60 -19.06 24.20 -4.13
N HIS A 61 -18.62 22.99 -3.77
CA HIS A 61 -17.89 22.72 -2.53
C HIS A 61 -16.43 22.31 -2.72
N ALA A 62 -16.11 21.72 -3.87
CA ALA A 62 -14.77 21.25 -4.19
C ALA A 62 -14.07 22.18 -5.20
N ASP A 63 -12.74 22.13 -5.21
CA ASP A 63 -11.93 22.71 -6.29
C ASP A 63 -11.61 21.67 -7.36
N ILE A 64 -11.40 20.41 -6.94
CA ILE A 64 -11.16 19.25 -7.80
C ILE A 64 -12.07 18.11 -7.36
N VAL A 65 -12.70 17.44 -8.32
CA VAL A 65 -13.45 16.19 -8.09
C VAL A 65 -12.92 15.13 -9.05
N ILE A 66 -12.48 13.98 -8.54
CA ILE A 66 -12.11 12.83 -9.39
C ILE A 66 -13.20 11.78 -9.26
N VAL A 67 -13.89 11.53 -10.37
CA VAL A 67 -14.92 10.52 -10.51
C VAL A 67 -14.30 9.26 -11.12
N ASN A 68 -14.50 8.11 -10.48
CA ASN A 68 -13.99 6.83 -10.92
C ASN A 68 -15.14 5.83 -11.12
N GLY A 69 -15.29 5.32 -12.34
CA GLY A 69 -16.36 4.41 -12.74
C GLY A 69 -17.30 5.00 -13.79
N GLY A 70 -18.17 4.15 -14.34
CA GLY A 70 -19.29 4.56 -15.21
C GLY A 70 -18.92 5.12 -16.58
N LEU A 71 -17.77 4.73 -17.16
CA LEU A 71 -17.29 5.14 -18.50
C LEU A 71 -17.17 3.97 -19.50
N GLY A 72 -17.59 2.78 -19.12
CA GLY A 72 -17.64 1.63 -20.00
C GLY A 72 -18.72 1.76 -21.10
N PRO A 73 -18.88 0.70 -21.91
CA PRO A 73 -19.82 0.70 -23.03
C PRO A 73 -21.22 0.22 -22.64
N THR A 74 -21.50 -0.13 -21.38
CA THR A 74 -22.78 -0.73 -20.97
C THR A 74 -23.82 0.33 -20.61
N SER A 75 -25.07 -0.09 -20.39
CA SER A 75 -26.20 0.81 -20.17
C SER A 75 -26.18 1.50 -18.80
N ASP A 76 -25.54 0.87 -17.82
CA ASP A 76 -25.26 1.35 -16.47
C ASP A 76 -24.07 2.33 -16.41
N ASP A 77 -23.20 2.38 -17.43
CA ASP A 77 -22.09 3.35 -17.50
C ASP A 77 -22.56 4.78 -17.83
N ILE A 78 -23.15 5.50 -16.88
CA ILE A 78 -23.89 6.75 -17.14
C ILE A 78 -23.19 8.03 -16.65
N SER A 79 -21.90 7.97 -16.29
CA SER A 79 -21.20 9.11 -15.69
C SER A 79 -21.05 10.30 -16.66
N ALA A 80 -20.82 10.04 -17.96
CA ALA A 80 -20.73 11.09 -18.96
C ALA A 80 -22.08 11.78 -19.19
N GLU A 81 -23.16 11.00 -19.30
CA GLU A 81 -24.54 11.49 -19.40
C GLU A 81 -24.93 12.35 -18.18
N ALA A 82 -24.64 11.87 -16.96
CA ALA A 82 -24.95 12.58 -15.74
C ALA A 82 -24.19 13.91 -15.64
N MET A 83 -22.91 13.95 -16.03
CA MET A 83 -22.15 15.20 -16.05
C MET A 83 -22.67 16.17 -17.12
N ALA A 84 -23.03 15.69 -18.30
CA ALA A 84 -23.62 16.53 -19.34
C ALA A 84 -24.93 17.17 -18.88
N GLU A 85 -25.79 16.39 -18.21
CA GLU A 85 -27.04 16.89 -17.63
C GLU A 85 -26.80 17.91 -16.51
N ALA A 86 -25.89 17.63 -15.58
CA ALA A 86 -25.53 18.57 -14.50
C ALA A 86 -24.95 19.89 -15.04
N ALA A 87 -24.12 19.84 -16.09
CA ALA A 87 -23.56 21.02 -16.74
C ALA A 87 -24.54 21.73 -17.70
N GLY A 88 -25.70 21.13 -18.00
CA GLY A 88 -26.68 21.68 -18.94
C GLY A 88 -26.20 21.70 -20.39
N VAL A 89 -25.35 20.73 -20.79
CA VAL A 89 -24.77 20.62 -22.13
C VAL A 89 -25.15 19.29 -22.79
N SER A 90 -25.06 19.21 -24.13
CA SER A 90 -25.21 17.94 -24.85
C SER A 90 -23.94 17.10 -24.82
N LEU A 91 -24.08 15.79 -25.07
CA LEU A 91 -22.96 14.93 -25.42
C LEU A 91 -22.60 15.11 -26.90
N ALA A 92 -21.31 15.23 -27.18
CA ALA A 92 -20.75 15.34 -28.52
C ALA A 92 -19.74 14.20 -28.75
N LEU A 93 -19.75 13.65 -29.97
CA LEU A 93 -18.80 12.62 -30.37
C LEU A 93 -17.40 13.22 -30.54
N ASN A 94 -16.44 12.71 -29.77
CA ASN A 94 -15.03 13.00 -29.98
C ASN A 94 -14.50 12.12 -31.12
N GLN A 95 -14.42 12.70 -32.32
CA GLN A 95 -13.99 11.98 -33.53
C GLN A 95 -12.56 11.43 -33.41
N HIS A 96 -11.65 12.16 -32.77
CA HIS A 96 -10.29 11.72 -32.55
C HIS A 96 -10.23 10.46 -31.67
N TRP A 97 -10.96 10.44 -30.55
CA TRP A 97 -10.99 9.28 -29.68
C TRP A 97 -11.65 8.07 -30.35
N LEU A 98 -12.71 8.31 -31.13
CA LEU A 98 -13.35 7.26 -31.92
C LEU A 98 -12.35 6.58 -32.87
N GLU A 99 -11.48 7.35 -33.53
CA GLU A 99 -10.40 6.82 -34.39
C GLU A 99 -9.39 6.00 -33.59
N VAL A 100 -8.92 6.51 -32.44
CA VAL A 100 -8.02 5.78 -31.53
C VAL A 100 -8.63 4.45 -31.10
N MET A 101 -9.92 4.43 -30.76
CA MET A 101 -10.63 3.20 -30.41
C MET A 101 -10.67 2.22 -31.58
N GLN A 102 -11.02 2.69 -32.78
CA GLN A 102 -11.04 1.85 -33.98
C GLN A 102 -9.68 1.24 -34.27
N GLU A 103 -8.59 2.01 -34.14
CA GLU A 103 -7.21 1.50 -34.28
C GLU A 103 -6.86 0.43 -33.23
N LYS A 104 -7.26 0.63 -31.97
CA LYS A 104 -7.07 -0.38 -30.91
C LYS A 104 -7.82 -1.69 -31.20
N TYR A 105 -9.01 -1.63 -31.77
CA TYR A 105 -9.74 -2.83 -32.20
C TYR A 105 -9.09 -3.49 -33.43
N ASN A 106 -8.74 -2.69 -34.43
CA ASN A 106 -8.12 -3.15 -35.67
C ASN A 106 -6.76 -3.82 -35.44
N SER A 107 -5.91 -3.26 -34.58
CA SER A 107 -4.62 -3.86 -34.20
C SER A 107 -4.75 -5.24 -33.54
N ARG A 108 -5.94 -5.55 -32.99
CA ARG A 108 -6.29 -6.86 -32.39
C ARG A 108 -7.09 -7.75 -33.35
N ASN A 109 -7.20 -7.38 -34.63
CA ASN A 109 -8.03 -8.04 -35.64
C ASN A 109 -9.49 -8.20 -35.22
N ARG A 110 -10.05 -7.19 -34.54
CA ARG A 110 -11.45 -7.17 -34.10
C ARG A 110 -12.17 -5.97 -34.72
N ILE A 111 -13.45 -6.13 -35.02
CA ILE A 111 -14.34 -5.01 -35.35
C ILE A 111 -14.82 -4.40 -34.04
N MET A 112 -14.80 -3.06 -33.95
CA MET A 112 -15.31 -2.33 -32.80
C MET A 112 -16.85 -2.45 -32.73
N PRO A 113 -17.42 -2.92 -31.60
CA PRO A 113 -18.87 -2.91 -31.41
C PRO A 113 -19.44 -1.48 -31.40
N GLU A 114 -20.67 -1.30 -31.89
CA GLU A 114 -21.33 0.01 -31.92
C GLU A 114 -21.56 0.60 -30.52
N SER A 115 -21.83 -0.24 -29.52
CA SER A 115 -21.99 0.19 -28.13
C SER A 115 -20.75 0.88 -27.56
N ASN A 116 -19.56 0.60 -28.10
CA ASN A 116 -18.33 1.26 -27.69
C ASN A 116 -18.25 2.73 -28.15
N ILE A 117 -19.03 3.16 -29.15
CA ILE A 117 -19.06 4.58 -29.58
C ILE A 117 -19.41 5.51 -28.41
N LYS A 118 -20.26 5.04 -27.48
CA LYS A 118 -20.61 5.75 -26.24
C LYS A 118 -19.38 6.21 -25.46
N GLN A 119 -18.30 5.44 -25.47
CA GLN A 119 -17.05 5.76 -24.75
C GLN A 119 -16.25 6.93 -25.38
N ALA A 120 -16.68 7.42 -26.54
CA ALA A 120 -16.17 8.62 -27.19
C ALA A 120 -17.19 9.78 -27.17
N MET A 121 -18.36 9.61 -26.53
CA MET A 121 -19.36 10.66 -26.35
C MET A 121 -19.04 11.45 -25.08
N LEU A 122 -18.62 12.70 -25.22
CA LEU A 122 -18.18 13.54 -24.10
C LEU A 122 -19.11 14.75 -23.94
N PRO A 123 -19.29 15.28 -22.71
CA PRO A 123 -19.98 16.55 -22.53
C PRO A 123 -19.35 17.64 -23.41
N GLU A 124 -20.17 18.47 -24.04
CA GLU A 124 -19.67 19.55 -24.88
C GLU A 124 -18.77 20.50 -24.07
N GLY A 125 -17.60 20.83 -24.62
CA GLY A 125 -16.57 21.62 -23.91
C GLY A 125 -15.69 20.81 -22.95
N ALA A 126 -15.89 19.49 -22.82
CA ALA A 126 -14.99 18.64 -22.05
C ALA A 126 -13.61 18.52 -22.72
N GLU A 127 -12.57 18.53 -21.90
CA GLU A 127 -11.21 18.22 -22.33
C GLU A 127 -11.00 16.70 -22.28
N LEU A 128 -10.46 16.12 -23.36
CA LEU A 128 -10.09 14.70 -23.38
C LEU A 128 -8.98 14.42 -22.36
N VAL A 129 -9.07 13.27 -21.68
CA VAL A 129 -8.00 12.70 -20.85
C VAL A 129 -7.66 11.34 -21.47
N ASP A 130 -6.44 11.23 -22.02
CA ASP A 130 -6.02 10.03 -22.74
C ASP A 130 -6.02 8.79 -21.83
N ASN A 131 -6.40 7.64 -22.40
CA ASN A 131 -6.30 6.33 -21.78
C ASN A 131 -5.51 5.38 -22.69
N PRO A 132 -4.19 5.27 -22.52
CA PRO A 132 -3.38 4.38 -23.33
C PRO A 132 -3.65 2.89 -23.07
N VAL A 133 -4.27 2.53 -21.94
CA VAL A 133 -4.49 1.12 -21.53
C VAL A 133 -5.80 0.56 -22.09
N GLY A 134 -6.92 1.26 -21.84
CA GLY A 134 -8.27 0.83 -22.14
C GLY A 134 -8.85 1.42 -23.42
N THR A 135 -10.17 1.28 -23.59
CA THR A 135 -10.94 1.89 -24.69
C THR A 135 -11.75 3.11 -24.26
N ALA A 136 -12.12 3.21 -22.98
CA ALA A 136 -12.78 4.39 -22.42
C ALA A 136 -11.78 5.53 -22.27
N CYS A 137 -11.97 6.67 -22.95
CA CYS A 137 -11.22 7.85 -22.53
C CYS A 137 -11.74 8.34 -21.19
N GLY A 138 -10.87 9.06 -20.48
CA GLY A 138 -11.35 9.99 -19.47
C GLY A 138 -11.70 11.33 -20.11
N PHE A 139 -12.24 12.20 -19.29
CA PHE A 139 -12.45 13.59 -19.68
C PHE A 139 -12.43 14.50 -18.45
N ALA A 140 -12.21 15.79 -18.68
CA ALA A 140 -12.27 16.81 -17.66
C ALA A 140 -13.28 17.90 -18.02
N VAL A 141 -14.06 18.35 -17.04
CA VAL A 141 -15.10 19.38 -17.21
C VAL A 141 -14.98 20.39 -16.07
N GLN A 142 -14.88 21.67 -16.41
CA GLN A 142 -15.06 22.73 -15.44
C GLN A 142 -16.56 22.95 -15.24
N HIS A 143 -17.06 22.65 -14.03
CA HIS A 143 -18.45 22.90 -13.66
C HIS A 143 -18.50 23.74 -12.40
N ASN A 144 -19.15 24.90 -12.47
CA ASN A 144 -19.06 25.94 -11.44
C ASN A 144 -17.59 26.22 -11.06
N ARG A 145 -17.21 26.08 -9.78
CA ARG A 145 -15.81 26.28 -9.35
C ARG A 145 -14.93 25.03 -9.46
N ALA A 146 -15.54 23.85 -9.56
CA ALA A 146 -14.79 22.58 -9.53
C ALA A 146 -14.36 22.14 -10.93
N LEU A 147 -13.13 21.62 -11.01
CA LEU A 147 -12.68 20.84 -12.16
C LEU A 147 -12.92 19.36 -11.87
N PHE A 148 -13.81 18.75 -12.64
CA PHE A 148 -14.07 17.32 -12.58
C PHE A 148 -13.13 16.57 -13.51
N PHE A 149 -12.62 15.43 -13.06
CA PHE A 149 -11.93 14.44 -13.88
C PHE A 149 -12.72 13.13 -13.82
N PHE A 150 -13.02 12.55 -14.96
CA PHE A 150 -13.72 11.27 -15.07
C PHE A 150 -12.75 10.21 -15.56
N THR A 151 -12.75 9.07 -14.88
CA THR A 151 -11.82 7.97 -15.13
C THR A 151 -12.54 6.62 -15.15
N PRO A 152 -12.08 5.64 -15.95
CA PRO A 152 -12.65 4.29 -15.96
C PRO A 152 -12.44 3.57 -14.62
N GLY A 153 -13.37 2.69 -14.24
CA GLY A 153 -13.28 1.90 -13.00
C GLY A 153 -12.18 0.84 -12.96
N VAL A 154 -11.56 0.53 -14.11
CA VAL A 154 -10.50 -0.49 -14.20
C VAL A 154 -9.21 0.04 -13.53
N PRO A 155 -8.66 -0.63 -12.50
CA PRO A 155 -7.54 -0.08 -11.71
C PRO A 155 -6.28 0.22 -12.52
N SER A 156 -5.93 -0.60 -13.50
CA SER A 156 -4.73 -0.38 -14.34
C SER A 156 -4.86 0.83 -15.26
N GLU A 157 -6.08 1.12 -15.73
CA GLU A 157 -6.38 2.29 -16.56
C GLU A 157 -6.31 3.57 -15.72
N LEU A 158 -7.05 3.59 -14.60
CA LEU A 158 -7.06 4.70 -13.64
C LEU A 158 -5.64 5.12 -13.24
N LYS A 159 -4.81 4.16 -12.82
CA LYS A 159 -3.46 4.45 -12.30
C LYS A 159 -2.60 5.15 -13.34
N LYS A 160 -2.63 4.67 -14.58
CA LYS A 160 -1.85 5.24 -15.68
C LYS A 160 -2.35 6.63 -16.06
N MET A 161 -3.67 6.81 -16.16
CA MET A 161 -4.28 8.13 -16.44
C MET A 161 -3.97 9.14 -15.32
N MET A 162 -4.00 8.69 -14.07
CA MET A 162 -3.70 9.53 -12.92
C MET A 162 -2.26 10.06 -13.01
N ASP A 163 -1.29 9.18 -13.28
CA ASP A 163 0.13 9.55 -13.31
C ASP A 163 0.52 10.36 -14.56
N GLU A 164 0.00 10.00 -15.73
CA GLU A 164 0.42 10.59 -17.01
C GLU A 164 -0.38 11.84 -17.41
N GLU A 165 -1.67 11.91 -17.06
CA GLU A 165 -2.55 12.99 -17.53
C GLU A 165 -3.06 13.88 -16.40
N ILE A 166 -3.59 13.31 -15.32
CA ILE A 166 -4.29 14.09 -14.28
C ILE A 166 -3.29 14.80 -13.36
N LEU A 167 -2.29 14.09 -12.82
CA LEU A 167 -1.30 14.69 -11.92
C LEU A 167 -0.57 15.89 -12.55
N PRO A 168 -0.08 15.84 -13.81
CA PRO A 168 0.54 17.00 -14.44
C PRO A 168 -0.41 18.21 -14.53
N ARG A 169 -1.69 17.99 -14.86
CA ARG A 169 -2.70 19.05 -14.91
C ARG A 169 -2.98 19.64 -13.52
N LEU A 170 -3.08 18.78 -12.50
CA LEU A 170 -3.22 19.24 -11.11
C LEU A 170 -2.00 20.06 -10.68
N ARG A 171 -0.77 19.65 -11.02
CA ARG A 171 0.45 20.39 -10.67
C ARG A 171 0.48 21.77 -11.34
N SER A 172 0.08 21.84 -12.61
CA SER A 172 -0.03 23.09 -13.34
C SER A 172 -1.02 24.05 -12.69
N ARG A 173 -2.15 23.54 -12.18
CA ARG A 173 -3.23 24.34 -11.60
C ARG A 173 -3.04 24.70 -10.13
N LEU A 174 -2.55 23.75 -9.33
CA LEU A 174 -2.49 23.84 -7.86
C LEU A 174 -1.08 24.16 -7.34
N GLY A 175 -0.05 24.02 -8.17
CA GLY A 175 1.36 24.13 -7.79
C GLY A 175 2.10 22.78 -7.88
N GLN A 176 3.43 22.83 -8.02
CA GLN A 176 4.26 21.65 -8.31
C GLN A 176 4.20 20.55 -7.24
N GLN A 177 3.99 20.93 -5.99
CA GLN A 177 3.70 20.03 -4.88
C GLN A 177 2.62 20.66 -4.01
N GLY A 178 1.76 19.81 -3.46
CA GLY A 178 0.91 20.20 -2.35
C GLY A 178 1.74 20.47 -1.09
N ARG A 179 1.09 20.99 -0.05
CA ARG A 179 1.77 21.48 1.14
C ARG A 179 2.17 20.37 2.11
N SER A 180 1.48 19.24 2.07
CA SER A 180 1.73 18.15 3.01
C SER A 180 2.93 17.32 2.56
N GLN A 181 3.87 17.05 3.46
CA GLN A 181 4.87 16.00 3.27
C GLN A 181 4.46 14.78 4.11
N VAL A 182 4.81 13.58 3.66
CA VAL A 182 4.55 12.36 4.44
C VAL A 182 5.82 11.56 4.60
N GLN A 183 6.27 11.43 5.84
CA GLN A 183 7.32 10.48 6.22
C GLN A 183 6.68 9.20 6.74
N ARG A 184 7.15 8.04 6.28
CA ARG A 184 6.57 6.74 6.62
C ARG A 184 7.54 5.91 7.43
N TYR A 185 7.03 5.20 8.43
CA TYR A 185 7.82 4.34 9.31
C TYR A 185 7.14 3.00 9.42
N PHE A 186 7.80 1.95 8.95
CA PHE A 186 7.27 0.58 8.98
C PHE A 186 7.85 -0.14 10.18
N LEU A 187 6.96 -0.60 11.07
CA LEU A 187 7.31 -1.22 12.34
C LEU A 187 6.89 -2.69 12.36
N PHE A 188 7.63 -3.52 13.09
CA PHE A 188 7.25 -4.91 13.33
C PHE A 188 7.24 -5.26 14.81
N GLY A 189 6.30 -6.14 15.19
CA GLY A 189 6.24 -6.69 16.54
C GLY A 189 5.48 -5.85 17.56
N LEU A 190 4.86 -4.74 17.16
CA LEU A 190 4.01 -3.91 18.04
C LEU A 190 2.53 -4.20 17.81
N SER A 191 1.71 -3.99 18.84
CA SER A 191 0.25 -3.99 18.73
C SER A 191 -0.28 -2.57 18.48
N GLU A 192 -1.41 -2.44 17.79
CA GLU A 192 -2.02 -1.12 17.52
C GLU A 192 -2.43 -0.40 18.81
N SER A 193 -3.04 -1.12 19.76
CA SER A 193 -3.38 -0.56 21.07
C SER A 193 -2.14 -0.14 21.85
N GLY A 194 -1.08 -0.95 21.84
CA GLY A 194 0.18 -0.62 22.52
C GLY A 194 0.89 0.58 21.88
N LEU A 195 0.75 0.78 20.57
CA LEU A 195 1.25 1.97 19.87
C LEU A 195 0.46 3.23 20.25
N SER A 196 -0.88 3.15 20.20
CA SER A 196 -1.77 4.26 20.58
C SER A 196 -1.49 4.74 22.00
N ASP A 197 -1.38 3.82 22.97
CA ASP A 197 -1.04 4.16 24.37
C ASP A 197 0.29 4.91 24.49
N ARG A 198 1.30 4.52 23.69
CA ARG A 198 2.64 5.13 23.69
C ARG A 198 2.69 6.49 22.99
N LEU A 199 1.89 6.69 21.94
CA LEU A 199 2.08 7.80 20.99
C LEU A 199 0.98 8.87 21.02
N ASP A 200 -0.27 8.51 21.33
CA ASP A 200 -1.39 9.46 21.27
C ASP A 200 -1.36 10.50 22.40
N SER A 201 -0.70 10.17 23.51
CA SER A 201 -0.53 11.08 24.64
C SER A 201 0.63 12.08 24.46
N LEU A 202 1.44 11.91 23.41
CA LEU A 202 2.62 12.74 23.20
C LEU A 202 2.26 14.10 22.59
N PRO A 203 2.95 15.18 23.00
CA PRO A 203 2.70 16.51 22.47
C PRO A 203 3.34 16.65 21.08
N TRP A 204 2.61 16.27 20.03
CA TRP A 204 3.08 16.45 18.64
C TRP A 204 3.24 17.94 18.30
N PRO A 205 4.34 18.34 17.63
CA PRO A 205 4.54 19.72 17.19
C PRO A 205 3.43 20.22 16.27
N LYS A 206 3.19 21.54 16.27
CA LYS A 206 2.14 22.15 15.46
C LYS A 206 2.40 21.90 13.97
N GLY A 207 1.37 21.46 13.24
CA GLY A 207 1.48 21.13 11.83
C GLY A 207 2.03 19.72 11.57
N ILE A 208 2.20 18.89 12.61
CA ILE A 208 2.52 17.48 12.48
C ILE A 208 1.30 16.67 12.94
N THR A 209 0.82 15.77 12.10
CA THR A 209 -0.24 14.81 12.43
C THR A 209 0.30 13.40 12.32
N LEU A 210 0.14 12.60 13.37
CA LEU A 210 0.46 11.18 13.34
C LEU A 210 -0.72 10.38 12.77
N GLY A 211 -0.44 9.55 11.76
CA GLY A 211 -1.38 8.59 11.20
C GLY A 211 -0.93 7.15 11.40
N TYR A 212 -1.89 6.25 11.58
CA TYR A 212 -1.67 4.82 11.77
C TYR A 212 -2.29 4.02 10.63
N ARG A 213 -1.61 2.96 10.20
CA ARG A 213 -2.19 1.95 9.31
C ARG A 213 -1.64 0.57 9.67
N ALA A 214 -2.51 -0.29 10.18
CA ALA A 214 -2.19 -1.70 10.32
C ALA A 214 -2.13 -2.37 8.93
N ASN A 215 -0.99 -2.99 8.62
CA ASN A 215 -0.82 -3.80 7.41
C ASN A 215 0.10 -4.98 7.71
N ALA A 216 -0.48 -6.01 8.31
CA ALA A 216 0.27 -7.18 8.79
C ALA A 216 1.21 -7.72 7.69
N PRO A 217 2.46 -8.08 8.04
CA PRO A 217 2.98 -8.23 9.40
C PRO A 217 3.43 -6.93 10.06
N THR A 218 3.46 -5.81 9.32
CA THR A 218 3.93 -4.51 9.81
C THR A 218 2.81 -3.58 10.25
N ILE A 219 3.17 -2.53 10.99
CA ILE A 219 2.33 -1.34 11.18
C ILE A 219 3.05 -0.17 10.51
N GLU A 220 2.34 0.57 9.67
CA GLU A 220 2.84 1.79 9.04
C GLU A 220 2.39 2.99 9.89
N LEU A 221 3.36 3.75 10.40
CA LEU A 221 3.14 5.07 10.99
C LEU A 221 3.49 6.15 9.98
N LYS A 222 2.75 7.26 10.00
CA LYS A 222 2.92 8.39 9.09
C LYS A 222 3.02 9.68 9.88
N LEU A 223 4.08 10.45 9.67
CA LEU A 223 4.09 11.86 10.03
C LEU A 223 3.61 12.64 8.82
N ILE A 224 2.40 13.19 8.90
CA ILE A 224 1.85 14.13 7.92
C ILE A 224 2.27 15.52 8.36
N ILE A 225 3.04 16.20 7.51
CA ILE A 225 3.76 17.43 7.83
C ILE A 225 3.17 18.56 7.00
N ASP A 226 2.46 19.47 7.66
CA ASP A 226 1.83 20.67 7.09
C ASP A 226 2.54 21.96 7.55
N THR A 227 3.85 21.86 7.83
CA THR A 227 4.70 22.96 8.31
C THR A 227 6.06 22.93 7.62
N ASP A 228 6.64 24.12 7.39
CA ASP A 228 8.02 24.27 6.89
C ASP A 228 9.05 24.40 8.04
N ASP A 229 8.60 24.26 9.30
CA ASP A 229 9.45 24.32 10.49
C ASP A 229 10.27 23.04 10.64
N HIS A 230 11.53 23.09 10.15
CA HIS A 230 12.47 21.97 10.21
C HIS A 230 12.79 21.51 11.64
N GLU A 231 12.73 22.38 12.64
CA GLU A 231 12.97 22.00 14.03
C GLU A 231 11.80 21.18 14.57
N ALA A 232 10.57 21.61 14.28
CA ALA A 232 9.36 20.86 14.62
C ALA A 232 9.32 19.47 13.95
N ILE A 233 9.75 19.38 12.69
CA ILE A 233 9.82 18.11 11.95
C ILE A 233 10.85 17.17 12.61
N ALA A 234 12.06 17.65 12.87
CA ALA A 234 13.12 16.85 13.47
C ALA A 234 12.76 16.41 14.91
N GLN A 235 12.08 17.27 15.67
CA GLN A 235 11.57 16.95 17.00
C GLN A 235 10.53 15.83 16.92
N ALA A 236 9.58 15.90 15.99
CA ALA A 236 8.56 14.87 15.82
C ALA A 236 9.16 13.52 15.45
N GLU A 237 10.11 13.49 14.50
CA GLU A 237 10.82 12.26 14.14
C GLU A 237 11.59 11.67 15.32
N THR A 238 12.33 12.51 16.06
CA THR A 238 13.08 12.06 17.25
C THR A 238 12.15 11.46 18.29
N GLN A 239 11.07 12.17 18.64
CA GLN A 239 10.06 11.72 19.59
C GLN A 239 9.44 10.38 19.17
N LEU A 240 9.15 10.21 17.87
CA LEU A 240 8.63 8.96 17.34
C LEU A 240 9.64 7.83 17.54
N LEU A 241 10.87 8.01 17.08
CA LEU A 241 11.90 6.97 17.09
C LEU A 241 12.36 6.60 18.50
N GLU A 242 12.28 7.50 19.48
CA GLU A 242 12.51 7.16 20.89
C GLU A 242 11.52 6.11 21.40
N GLN A 243 10.28 6.14 20.93
CA GLN A 243 9.23 5.21 21.37
C GLN A 243 9.21 3.89 20.59
N VAL A 244 9.53 3.93 19.30
CA VAL A 244 9.33 2.78 18.39
C VAL A 244 10.57 2.36 17.60
N GLY A 245 11.70 3.06 17.75
CA GLY A 245 12.89 2.88 16.92
C GLY A 245 13.47 1.46 16.94
N SER A 246 13.37 0.75 18.06
CA SER A 246 13.80 -0.65 18.15
C SER A 246 12.99 -1.60 17.27
N HIS A 247 11.76 -1.23 16.91
CA HIS A 247 10.84 -1.98 16.06
C HIS A 247 10.86 -1.52 14.60
N LEU A 248 11.65 -0.50 14.27
CA LEU A 248 11.73 0.03 12.92
C LEU A 248 12.34 -0.99 11.95
N VAL A 249 11.62 -1.26 10.88
CA VAL A 249 12.02 -2.13 9.77
C VAL A 249 12.52 -1.30 8.59
N ALA A 250 11.75 -0.28 8.20
CA ALA A 250 12.05 0.56 7.05
C ALA A 250 11.47 1.97 7.20
N ARG A 251 12.01 2.91 6.43
CA ARG A 251 11.53 4.29 6.31
C ARG A 251 11.12 4.58 4.88
N ASP A 252 10.07 5.38 4.72
CA ASP A 252 9.45 5.86 3.48
C ASP A 252 8.88 4.77 2.57
N GLU A 253 9.66 3.74 2.28
CA GLU A 253 9.26 2.56 1.52
C GLU A 253 9.61 1.29 2.29
N LEU A 254 8.65 0.36 2.36
CA LEU A 254 8.90 -0.99 2.86
C LEU A 254 9.57 -1.82 1.75
N THR A 255 10.83 -1.52 1.49
CA THR A 255 11.70 -2.30 0.62
C THR A 255 12.75 -3.06 1.43
N PHE A 256 13.15 -4.21 0.91
CA PHE A 256 14.24 -5.01 1.45
C PHE A 256 15.45 -5.02 0.50
N ASP A 257 15.54 -4.09 -0.47
CA ASP A 257 16.64 -4.05 -1.45
C ASP A 257 18.02 -3.94 -0.80
N ALA A 258 18.14 -3.12 0.26
CA ALA A 258 19.38 -3.01 1.02
C ALA A 258 19.76 -4.35 1.67
N LEU A 259 18.77 -5.12 2.13
CA LEU A 259 18.99 -6.46 2.67
C LEU A 259 19.37 -7.44 1.56
N ALA A 260 18.67 -7.41 0.42
CA ALA A 260 18.96 -8.24 -0.74
C ALA A 260 20.42 -8.05 -1.21
N ALA A 261 20.87 -6.79 -1.29
CA ALA A 261 22.25 -6.45 -1.63
C ALA A 261 23.26 -6.98 -0.59
N GLN A 262 22.90 -7.01 0.70
CA GLN A 262 23.76 -7.54 1.77
C GLN A 262 23.80 -9.07 1.81
N LEU A 263 22.76 -9.72 1.28
CA LEU A 263 22.67 -11.17 1.12
C LEU A 263 23.42 -11.69 -0.12
N HIS A 264 23.63 -10.82 -1.12
CA HIS A 264 24.32 -11.18 -2.36
C HIS A 264 25.72 -11.75 -2.09
N ASN A 265 26.04 -12.90 -2.69
CA ASN A 265 27.28 -13.67 -2.46
C ASN A 265 27.50 -14.21 -1.03
N ARG A 266 26.48 -14.28 -0.18
CA ARG A 266 26.57 -14.98 1.12
C ARG A 266 26.02 -16.39 1.02
N ASP A 267 26.70 -17.34 1.65
CA ASP A 267 26.19 -18.70 1.85
C ASP A 267 25.11 -18.70 2.94
N LEU A 268 23.90 -18.19 2.61
CA LEU A 268 22.73 -18.26 3.48
C LEU A 268 22.06 -19.62 3.33
N VAL A 269 21.86 -20.31 4.47
CA VAL A 269 21.07 -21.55 4.53
C VAL A 269 19.83 -21.32 5.40
N ILE A 270 18.68 -21.77 4.91
CA ILE A 270 17.39 -21.65 5.58
C ILE A 270 16.82 -23.04 5.86
N PHE A 271 16.36 -23.27 7.09
CA PHE A 271 15.60 -24.45 7.48
C PHE A 271 14.23 -24.04 7.99
N GLU A 272 13.16 -24.63 7.46
CA GLU A 272 11.79 -24.31 7.85
C GLU A 272 10.95 -25.55 8.18
N ASP A 273 10.19 -25.45 9.27
CA ASP A 273 9.10 -26.35 9.62
C ASP A 273 7.78 -25.56 9.76
N ALA A 274 7.53 -24.93 10.92
CA ALA A 274 6.21 -24.39 11.29
C ALA A 274 5.69 -23.25 10.40
N SER A 275 6.56 -22.56 9.67
CA SER A 275 6.21 -21.52 8.69
C SER A 275 5.66 -22.10 7.37
N GLY A 276 5.85 -23.40 7.09
CA GLY A 276 5.38 -24.05 5.88
C GLY A 276 6.02 -23.53 4.59
N GLY A 277 7.30 -23.13 4.64
CA GLY A 277 8.05 -22.60 3.49
C GLY A 277 7.82 -21.10 3.21
N ARG A 278 7.12 -20.38 4.10
CA ARG A 278 6.79 -18.96 3.89
C ARG A 278 8.02 -18.06 3.93
N LEU A 279 9.05 -18.35 4.72
CA LEU A 279 10.29 -17.57 4.75
C LEU A 279 11.08 -17.77 3.45
N THR A 280 11.17 -19.01 2.94
CA THR A 280 11.79 -19.33 1.65
C THR A 280 11.08 -18.58 0.52
N ASP A 281 9.75 -18.65 0.46
CA ASP A 281 8.93 -17.88 -0.49
C ASP A 281 9.22 -16.37 -0.40
N THR A 282 9.26 -15.82 0.82
CA THR A 282 9.56 -14.40 1.05
C THR A 282 10.96 -14.03 0.57
N LEU A 283 11.99 -14.79 0.95
CA LEU A 283 13.38 -14.53 0.56
C LEU A 283 13.59 -14.64 -0.95
N HIS A 284 12.89 -15.55 -1.62
CA HIS A 284 12.98 -15.71 -3.08
C HIS A 284 12.47 -14.50 -3.86
N THR A 285 11.59 -13.69 -3.26
CA THR A 285 11.20 -12.39 -3.84
C THR A 285 12.31 -11.34 -3.77
N LEU A 286 13.33 -11.56 -2.94
CA LEU A 286 14.44 -10.63 -2.70
C LEU A 286 15.73 -11.07 -3.39
N THR A 287 16.06 -12.37 -3.32
CA THR A 287 17.27 -12.93 -3.93
C THR A 287 17.07 -14.41 -4.25
N ALA A 288 17.68 -14.87 -5.35
CA ALA A 288 17.74 -16.29 -5.69
C ALA A 288 18.96 -17.01 -5.07
N GLU A 289 19.84 -16.27 -4.38
CA GLU A 289 21.12 -16.77 -3.88
C GLU A 289 21.03 -17.22 -2.41
N PHE A 290 20.35 -18.36 -2.16
CA PHE A 290 20.36 -19.03 -0.86
C PHE A 290 19.99 -20.51 -1.01
N GLU A 291 20.31 -21.33 0.00
CA GLU A 291 19.90 -22.73 0.09
C GLU A 291 18.71 -22.85 1.06
N GLY A 292 17.52 -23.21 0.54
CA GLY A 292 16.31 -23.36 1.35
C GLY A 292 15.90 -24.82 1.52
N HIS A 293 15.60 -25.23 2.75
CA HIS A 293 15.13 -26.58 3.08
C HIS A 293 13.86 -26.54 3.91
N TYR A 294 12.88 -27.36 3.50
CA TYR A 294 11.77 -27.72 4.36
C TYR A 294 12.07 -29.05 5.06
N LEU A 295 12.11 -29.05 6.39
CA LEU A 295 12.38 -30.23 7.21
C LEU A 295 11.29 -30.36 8.27
N ALA A 296 10.49 -31.43 8.19
CA ALA A 296 9.54 -31.75 9.24
C ALA A 296 10.23 -32.36 10.46
N GLY A 297 9.83 -31.94 11.66
CA GLY A 297 10.38 -32.44 12.92
C GLY A 297 11.68 -31.73 13.33
N LEU A 298 11.83 -30.46 12.98
CA LEU A 298 12.89 -29.64 13.58
C LEU A 298 12.65 -29.50 15.10
N PRO A 299 13.68 -29.20 15.90
CA PRO A 299 13.52 -28.99 17.34
C PRO A 299 12.46 -27.94 17.68
N ASP A 300 11.78 -28.12 18.81
CA ASP A 300 10.64 -27.30 19.27
C ASP A 300 10.97 -26.40 20.49
N SER A 301 12.25 -26.37 20.92
CA SER A 301 12.79 -25.45 21.92
C SER A 301 13.92 -24.59 21.34
N ALA A 302 14.17 -23.42 21.95
CA ALA A 302 15.23 -22.52 21.48
C ALA A 302 16.63 -23.12 21.65
N ASP A 303 16.86 -23.83 22.76
CA ASP A 303 18.16 -24.46 23.07
C ASP A 303 18.47 -25.60 22.10
N ASP A 304 17.53 -26.53 21.91
CA ASP A 304 17.72 -27.67 21.02
C ASP A 304 17.90 -27.21 19.56
N LEU A 305 17.14 -26.20 19.11
CA LEU A 305 17.28 -25.65 17.77
C LEU A 305 18.64 -24.97 17.57
N ALA A 306 19.12 -24.23 18.57
CA ALA A 306 20.44 -23.60 18.52
C ALA A 306 21.57 -24.63 18.47
N GLN A 307 21.51 -25.67 19.30
CA GLN A 307 22.49 -26.76 19.30
C GLN A 307 22.47 -27.54 17.97
N TRP A 308 21.28 -27.82 17.44
CA TRP A 308 21.11 -28.46 16.14
C TRP A 308 21.74 -27.62 15.02
N LEU A 309 21.51 -26.31 15.00
CA LEU A 309 22.12 -25.40 14.04
C LEU A 309 23.64 -25.36 14.11
N LYS A 310 24.22 -25.30 15.31
CA LYS A 310 25.69 -25.34 15.48
C LYS A 310 26.30 -26.63 14.90
N GLY A 311 25.58 -27.75 14.99
CA GLY A 311 25.97 -29.02 14.40
C GLY A 311 25.98 -29.04 12.86
N SER A 312 25.36 -28.05 12.19
CA SER A 312 25.25 -28.02 10.73
C SER A 312 26.56 -27.71 9.99
N GLY A 313 27.55 -27.09 10.66
CA GLY A 313 28.82 -26.69 10.06
C GLY A 313 28.74 -25.53 9.05
N ARG A 314 27.58 -24.86 8.96
CA ARG A 314 27.32 -23.73 8.05
C ARG A 314 27.65 -22.37 8.70
N THR A 315 27.79 -21.32 7.90
CA THR A 315 28.25 -20.00 8.37
C THR A 315 27.12 -19.09 8.81
N ILE A 316 26.13 -18.87 7.93
CA ILE A 316 24.93 -18.07 8.23
C ILE A 316 23.71 -18.96 7.99
N THR A 317 23.07 -19.36 9.08
CA THR A 317 21.93 -20.27 9.01
C THR A 317 20.78 -19.75 9.84
N LEU A 318 19.60 -19.63 9.24
CA LEU A 318 18.37 -19.25 9.93
C LEU A 318 17.41 -20.44 9.92
N ALA A 319 16.85 -20.78 11.08
CA ALA A 319 15.90 -21.86 11.23
C ALA A 319 14.60 -21.43 11.90
N ILE A 320 13.48 -22.00 11.43
CA ILE A 320 12.17 -21.98 12.07
C ILE A 320 11.83 -23.42 12.47
N GLY A 321 11.84 -23.70 13.77
CA GLY A 321 11.60 -25.04 14.30
C GLY A 321 10.13 -25.47 14.29
N ALA A 322 9.86 -26.62 14.90
CA ALA A 322 8.51 -27.16 15.02
C ALA A 322 7.70 -26.42 16.10
N GLU A 323 6.37 -26.54 16.04
CA GLU A 323 5.50 -26.02 17.08
C GLU A 323 5.51 -26.94 18.31
N GLY A 324 5.95 -26.38 19.44
CA GLY A 324 6.01 -27.04 20.74
C GLY A 324 5.09 -26.38 21.78
N PRO A 325 5.06 -26.91 23.01
CA PRO A 325 4.19 -26.42 24.08
C PRO A 325 4.51 -24.99 24.54
N GLN A 326 5.77 -24.54 24.36
CA GLN A 326 6.21 -23.19 24.73
C GLN A 326 6.10 -22.18 23.59
N GLY A 327 5.77 -22.62 22.37
CA GLY A 327 5.73 -21.80 21.17
C GLY A 327 6.53 -22.43 20.03
N ILE A 328 7.03 -21.58 19.13
CA ILE A 328 7.83 -21.99 17.98
C ILE A 328 9.22 -21.34 18.09
N PRO A 329 10.31 -22.12 18.09
CA PRO A 329 11.65 -21.59 18.17
C PRO A 329 12.14 -21.06 16.81
N LEU A 330 12.84 -19.94 16.87
CA LEU A 330 13.60 -19.33 15.78
C LEU A 330 15.07 -19.28 16.21
N ALA A 331 15.99 -19.57 15.30
CA ALA A 331 17.42 -19.51 15.60
C ALA A 331 18.23 -18.98 14.42
N LEU A 332 19.19 -18.11 14.70
CA LEU A 332 20.12 -17.55 13.72
C LEU A 332 21.55 -17.86 14.16
N LEU A 333 22.22 -18.72 13.41
CA LEU A 333 23.66 -18.99 13.52
C LEU A 333 24.42 -18.02 12.61
N THR A 334 25.44 -17.38 13.16
CA THR A 334 26.36 -16.48 12.45
C THR A 334 27.80 -16.73 12.90
N GLU A 335 28.74 -15.94 12.38
CA GLU A 335 30.13 -15.97 12.82
C GLU A 335 30.32 -15.61 14.30
N GLN A 336 29.35 -14.93 14.91
CA GLN A 336 29.39 -14.47 16.30
C GLN A 336 28.85 -15.52 17.29
N GLY A 337 28.16 -16.56 16.80
CA GLY A 337 27.45 -17.53 17.63
C GLY A 337 26.04 -17.78 17.12
N CYS A 338 25.22 -18.44 17.94
CA CYS A 338 23.82 -18.73 17.65
C CYS A 338 22.90 -18.01 18.62
N GLU A 339 22.03 -17.15 18.09
CA GLU A 339 20.96 -16.49 18.84
C GLU A 339 19.64 -17.20 18.56
N ALA A 340 18.93 -17.63 19.59
CA ALA A 340 17.67 -18.35 19.47
C ALA A 340 16.61 -17.86 20.45
N GLN A 341 15.34 -17.92 20.05
CA GLN A 341 14.19 -17.55 20.86
C GLN A 341 12.97 -18.41 20.53
N THR A 342 12.13 -18.69 21.53
CA THR A 342 10.82 -19.34 21.32
C THR A 342 9.71 -18.29 21.40
N LEU A 343 8.89 -18.19 20.35
CA LEU A 343 7.80 -17.22 20.23
C LEU A 343 6.43 -17.88 20.43
N LYS A 344 5.57 -17.26 21.23
CA LYS A 344 4.17 -17.68 21.40
C LYS A 344 3.30 -17.16 20.26
N MET A 345 2.55 -18.06 19.62
CA MET A 345 1.61 -17.72 18.56
C MET A 345 0.17 -17.73 19.06
N HIS A 346 -0.44 -16.55 19.22
CA HIS A 346 -1.83 -16.42 19.68
C HIS A 346 -2.85 -16.22 18.55
N PHE A 347 -2.39 -16.09 17.30
CA PHE A 347 -3.23 -15.88 16.13
C PHE A 347 -3.92 -17.17 15.71
N ARG A 348 -5.22 -17.11 15.41
CA ARG A 348 -6.00 -18.29 14.97
C ARG A 348 -5.86 -18.59 13.48
N ASP A 349 -5.70 -17.57 12.65
CA ASP A 349 -5.54 -17.74 11.21
C ASP A 349 -4.17 -18.37 10.87
N PRO A 350 -4.13 -19.58 10.30
CA PRO A 350 -2.88 -20.25 9.94
C PRO A 350 -2.01 -19.45 8.95
N LEU A 351 -2.62 -18.70 8.03
CA LEU A 351 -1.86 -17.92 7.04
C LEU A 351 -1.18 -16.73 7.71
N MET A 352 -1.90 -16.00 8.55
CA MET A 352 -1.32 -14.92 9.36
C MET A 352 -0.21 -15.44 10.26
N ARG A 353 -0.40 -16.58 10.95
CA ARG A 353 0.64 -17.19 11.79
C ARG A 353 1.93 -17.40 11.01
N ARG A 354 1.86 -18.10 9.87
CA ARG A 354 3.02 -18.39 9.02
C ARG A 354 3.70 -17.12 8.52
N ARG A 355 2.93 -16.10 8.17
CA ARG A 355 3.44 -14.80 7.72
C ARG A 355 4.20 -14.07 8.83
N LEU A 356 3.65 -14.05 10.05
CA LEU A 356 4.30 -13.43 11.21
C LEU A 356 5.56 -14.17 11.64
N LEU A 357 5.55 -15.51 11.63
CA LEU A 357 6.71 -16.36 11.92
C LEU A 357 7.85 -16.11 10.93
N ALA A 358 7.54 -16.18 9.64
CA ALA A 358 8.52 -15.91 8.59
C ALA A 358 9.10 -14.50 8.73
N PHE A 359 8.26 -13.51 9.01
CA PHE A 359 8.72 -12.13 9.20
C PHE A 359 9.58 -11.96 10.46
N ALA A 360 9.26 -12.63 11.57
CA ALA A 360 10.07 -12.58 12.78
C ALA A 360 11.46 -13.21 12.59
N ALA A 361 11.54 -14.35 11.88
CA ALA A 361 12.80 -14.99 11.52
C ALA A 361 13.62 -14.11 10.58
N PHE A 362 12.96 -13.52 9.59
CA PHE A 362 13.56 -12.56 8.67
C PHE A 362 14.05 -11.30 9.40
N ASP A 363 13.31 -10.79 10.38
CA ASP A 363 13.71 -9.62 11.18
C ASP A 363 14.99 -9.90 12.00
N MET A 364 15.17 -11.12 12.52
CA MET A 364 16.42 -11.53 13.16
C MET A 364 17.62 -11.42 12.20
N LEU A 365 17.47 -11.91 10.98
CA LEU A 365 18.50 -11.82 9.93
C LEU A 365 18.79 -10.36 9.55
N ARG A 366 17.73 -9.57 9.31
CA ARG A 366 17.85 -8.13 9.01
C ARG A 366 18.59 -7.38 10.11
N ARG A 367 18.22 -7.59 11.36
CA ARG A 367 18.86 -6.97 12.52
C ARG A 367 20.35 -7.29 12.58
N HIS A 368 20.72 -8.56 12.40
CA HIS A 368 22.12 -8.97 12.35
C HIS A 368 22.89 -8.22 11.26
N GLN A 369 22.35 -8.15 10.04
CA GLN A 369 23.02 -7.48 8.93
C GLN A 369 23.16 -5.96 9.12
N GLN A 370 22.26 -5.36 9.88
CA GLN A 370 22.29 -3.94 10.24
C GLN A 370 23.11 -3.66 11.52
N GLY A 371 23.71 -4.69 12.14
CA GLY A 371 24.46 -4.54 13.40
C GLY A 371 23.58 -4.20 14.61
N LEU A 372 22.28 -4.50 14.53
CA LEU A 372 21.32 -4.32 15.61
C LEU A 372 21.23 -5.59 16.49
N PRO A 373 20.72 -5.49 17.73
CA PRO A 373 20.39 -6.67 18.54
C PRO A 373 19.46 -7.61 17.76
N VAL A 374 19.86 -8.88 17.61
CA VAL A 374 19.15 -9.88 16.80
C VAL A 374 17.75 -10.17 17.35
N ILE A 375 17.63 -10.18 18.68
CA ILE A 375 16.40 -10.47 19.40
C ILE A 375 15.94 -9.21 20.11
N ILE A 376 14.65 -8.89 19.97
CA ILE A 376 13.94 -7.88 20.75
C ILE A 376 12.63 -8.45 21.29
N ASP A 377 11.98 -7.72 22.18
CA ASP A 377 10.65 -8.08 22.67
C ASP A 377 9.59 -7.62 21.67
N TYR A 378 8.77 -8.57 21.20
CA TYR A 378 7.59 -8.27 20.39
C TYR A 378 6.34 -8.32 21.28
N ASP A 379 5.52 -7.28 21.24
CA ASP A 379 4.21 -7.23 21.90
C ASP A 379 3.27 -8.32 21.34
N ILE A 380 3.27 -8.50 20.01
CA ILE A 380 2.36 -9.43 19.32
C ILE A 380 2.86 -10.88 19.28
N LEU A 381 4.14 -11.11 19.62
CA LEU A 381 4.78 -12.42 19.61
C LEU A 381 5.60 -12.57 20.90
N PRO A 382 4.95 -12.78 22.06
CA PRO A 382 5.66 -12.86 23.33
C PRO A 382 6.69 -13.99 23.33
N ARG A 383 7.89 -13.70 23.80
CA ARG A 383 8.98 -14.68 23.93
C ARG A 383 8.79 -15.53 25.19
N SER A 384 8.92 -16.84 25.07
CA SER A 384 8.92 -17.79 26.19
C SER A 384 10.32 -18.20 26.62
N GLU A 385 11.27 -18.27 25.67
CA GLU A 385 12.63 -18.72 25.89
C GLU A 385 13.60 -17.89 25.04
N GLN A 386 14.84 -17.74 25.52
CA GLN A 386 15.94 -17.13 24.78
C GLN A 386 17.24 -17.85 25.12
N VAL A 387 18.04 -18.12 24.10
CA VAL A 387 19.35 -18.78 24.22
C VAL A 387 20.35 -18.06 23.32
N SER A 388 21.53 -17.79 23.86
CA SER A 388 22.67 -17.27 23.09
C SER A 388 23.84 -18.23 23.31
N LEU A 389 24.25 -18.93 22.26
CA LEU A 389 25.39 -19.83 22.28
C LEU A 389 26.60 -19.15 21.62
N PRO A 390 27.78 -19.13 22.26
CA PRO A 390 29.00 -18.72 21.58
C PRO A 390 29.27 -19.65 20.40
N ARG A 391 30.11 -19.23 19.44
CA ARG A 391 30.48 -20.07 18.29
C ARG A 391 31.07 -21.42 18.69
#